data_AF-A0A937V6Q4-F1
#
_entry.id   AF-A0A937V6Q4-F1
#
_cell.length_a   1.000
_cell.length_b   1.000
_cell.length_c   1.000
_cell.angle_alpha   90.00
_cell.angle_beta   90.00
_cell.angle_gamma   90.00
#
_symmetry.space_group_name_H-M   'P 1'
#
loop_
_entity.id
_entity.type
_entity.pdbx_description
1 polymer ?
#
loop_
_entity_poly.entity_id
_entity_poly.type
_entity_poly.pdbx_seq_one_letter_code
_entity_poly.pdbx_strand_id
1 'polypeptide(L)'
;MIYLSNMVQRNEEIMGIRLYKKPKLDSPVLIACWPGIGNIGIIAVDTLRRMVGAEELGEIEPWDFFYPRKVIIKDGELKTLEFPISKFYFKKTTRRDLLFFIGEEQPSDGGRVYAEGTKAYRMANLVLDVALKFGCQRVYTSGAAVAPIHHTTRSRVWAVPNSDVLIDEVRSYENTVLMSDIEGRGGQGNITGLNGLLLGVAKKRGLEAICVMGEIPIYVHGFPIPYPKGSKSVLEVLSAALGIEIDMQGLDGLVEQSERDIDSVYERLPAEIKEQLDKLKYVTYARPAEPGPITEEDKKRILQEIDRLFKKESGGD
;
A
#
# COMPACT_ATOMS: atom_id res chain seq x y z
N MET A 1 -39.71 -8.11 -16.32
CA MET A 1 -39.72 -9.58 -16.07
C MET A 1 -38.43 -10.31 -16.46
N ILE A 2 -37.40 -9.65 -17.02
CA ILE A 2 -36.11 -10.32 -17.33
C ILE A 2 -35.11 -10.25 -16.15
N TYR A 3 -35.35 -9.39 -15.17
CA TYR A 3 -34.45 -9.18 -14.02
C TYR A 3 -34.58 -10.19 -12.87
N LEU A 4 -35.61 -11.03 -12.85
CA LEU A 4 -35.86 -11.99 -11.76
C LEU A 4 -35.46 -13.44 -12.10
N SER A 5 -35.08 -13.73 -13.35
CA SER A 5 -34.79 -15.09 -13.81
C SER A 5 -33.34 -15.56 -13.55
N ASN A 6 -32.44 -14.69 -13.11
CA ASN A 6 -31.04 -15.03 -12.85
C ASN A 6 -30.73 -15.39 -11.38
N MET A 7 -31.72 -15.39 -10.49
CA MET A 7 -31.51 -15.71 -9.06
C MET A 7 -31.48 -17.21 -8.73
N VAL A 8 -31.63 -18.12 -9.71
CA VAL A 8 -31.82 -19.57 -9.44
C VAL A 8 -30.63 -20.44 -9.91
N GLN A 9 -29.45 -19.87 -10.15
CA GLN A 9 -28.21 -20.64 -10.36
C GLN A 9 -27.01 -20.14 -9.54
N ARG A 10 -27.24 -19.71 -8.27
CA ARG A 10 -26.15 -19.39 -7.34
C ARG A 10 -25.59 -20.66 -6.69
N ASN A 11 -24.70 -21.34 -7.41
CA ASN A 11 -23.74 -22.27 -6.80
C ASN A 11 -22.57 -21.46 -6.22
N GLU A 12 -22.44 -21.42 -4.89
CA GLU A 12 -21.26 -20.94 -4.12
C GLU A 12 -20.63 -19.62 -4.62
N GLU A 13 -21.43 -18.57 -4.78
CA GLU A 13 -20.94 -17.21 -4.99
C GLU A 13 -20.78 -16.51 -3.64
N ILE A 14 -19.58 -16.03 -3.33
CA ILE A 14 -19.36 -15.11 -2.21
C ILE A 14 -20.18 -13.85 -2.54
N MET A 15 -21.18 -13.52 -1.72
CA MET A 15 -22.05 -12.38 -1.99
C MET A 15 -21.25 -11.08 -2.13
N GLY A 16 -21.46 -10.35 -3.22
CA GLY A 16 -20.71 -9.13 -3.55
C GLY A 16 -19.40 -9.37 -4.31
N ILE A 17 -19.12 -10.59 -4.76
CA ILE A 17 -17.99 -10.91 -5.64
C ILE A 17 -18.48 -11.35 -7.01
N ARG A 18 -17.88 -10.79 -8.07
CA ARG A 18 -18.08 -11.23 -9.44
C ARG A 18 -16.77 -11.79 -10.00
N LEU A 19 -16.69 -13.12 -10.14
CA LEU A 19 -15.54 -13.78 -10.78
C LEU A 19 -15.81 -14.00 -12.27
N TYR A 20 -14.94 -13.45 -13.11
CA TYR A 20 -14.98 -13.65 -14.57
C TYR A 20 -14.29 -14.94 -14.99
N LYS A 21 -13.29 -15.38 -14.22
CA LYS A 21 -12.50 -16.58 -14.46
C LYS A 21 -12.39 -17.42 -13.18
N LYS A 22 -12.22 -18.73 -13.35
CA LYS A 22 -11.98 -19.69 -12.26
C LYS A 22 -10.78 -20.59 -12.60
N PRO A 23 -9.56 -20.02 -12.66
CA PRO A 23 -8.36 -20.80 -12.97
C PRO A 23 -8.09 -21.84 -11.86
N LYS A 24 -7.53 -22.99 -12.24
CA LYS A 24 -6.93 -23.92 -11.29
C LYS A 24 -5.55 -23.39 -10.91
N LEU A 25 -5.41 -22.77 -9.74
CA LEU A 25 -4.14 -22.29 -9.20
C LEU A 25 -3.57 -23.32 -8.23
N ASP A 26 -2.25 -23.38 -8.12
CA ASP A 26 -1.56 -24.19 -7.12
C ASP A 26 -0.95 -23.30 -6.04
N SER A 27 -1.54 -23.40 -4.84
CA SER A 27 -1.09 -22.71 -3.62
C SER A 27 -0.66 -21.24 -3.86
N PRO A 28 -1.53 -20.40 -4.47
CA PRO A 28 -1.14 -19.07 -4.86
C PRO A 28 -0.85 -18.18 -3.65
N VAL A 29 -0.14 -17.08 -3.88
CA VAL A 29 0.03 -16.02 -2.87
C VAL A 29 -0.73 -14.78 -3.28
N LEU A 30 -1.42 -14.18 -2.30
CA LEU A 30 -2.16 -12.96 -2.51
C LEU A 30 -1.24 -11.76 -2.26
N ILE A 31 -1.17 -10.82 -3.20
CA ILE A 31 -0.61 -9.49 -2.99
C ILE A 31 -1.75 -8.48 -3.06
N ALA A 32 -2.09 -7.86 -1.94
CA ALA A 32 -3.21 -6.94 -1.82
C ALA A 32 -2.75 -5.52 -1.49
N CYS A 33 -3.31 -4.52 -2.16
CA CYS A 33 -3.03 -3.13 -1.85
C CYS A 33 -4.24 -2.21 -2.07
N TRP A 34 -4.21 -1.11 -1.32
CA TRP A 34 -5.06 0.05 -1.50
C TRP A 34 -4.22 1.33 -1.54
N PRO A 35 -4.76 2.46 -2.01
CA PRO A 35 -4.04 3.73 -2.01
C PRO A 35 -3.64 4.15 -0.60
N GLY A 36 -2.57 4.93 -0.50
CA GLY A 36 -2.01 5.39 0.76
C GLY A 36 -0.95 6.46 0.52
N ILE A 37 -0.16 6.77 1.55
CA ILE A 37 0.87 7.82 1.49
C ILE A 37 1.83 7.57 0.31
N GLY A 38 2.03 8.62 -0.49
CA GLY A 38 2.90 8.58 -1.69
C GLY A 38 2.49 7.56 -2.76
N ASN A 39 1.30 6.95 -2.66
CA ASN A 39 0.87 5.82 -3.49
C ASN A 39 1.90 4.68 -3.57
N ILE A 40 2.75 4.53 -2.53
CA ILE A 40 3.90 3.63 -2.57
C ILE A 40 3.47 2.19 -2.83
N GLY A 41 2.53 1.71 -2.02
CA GLY A 41 2.12 0.32 -2.09
C GLY A 41 1.39 -0.02 -3.38
N ILE A 42 0.48 0.84 -3.84
CA ILE A 42 -0.28 0.61 -5.07
C ILE A 42 0.58 0.71 -6.32
N ILE A 43 1.55 1.63 -6.37
CA ILE A 43 2.50 1.72 -7.50
C ILE A 43 3.35 0.45 -7.57
N ALA A 44 3.84 -0.05 -6.43
CA ALA A 44 4.64 -1.28 -6.38
C ALA A 44 3.84 -2.50 -6.88
N VAL A 45 2.65 -2.71 -6.31
CA VAL A 45 1.82 -3.89 -6.61
C VAL A 45 1.22 -3.83 -8.02
N ASP A 46 0.78 -2.65 -8.48
CA ASP A 46 0.23 -2.51 -9.83
C ASP A 46 1.34 -2.65 -10.90
N THR A 47 2.55 -2.14 -10.63
CA THR A 47 3.71 -2.38 -11.49
C THR A 47 4.02 -3.88 -11.57
N LEU A 48 4.12 -4.57 -10.43
CA LEU A 48 4.33 -6.03 -10.38
C LEU A 48 3.28 -6.77 -11.21
N ARG A 49 1.99 -6.46 -10.98
CA ARG A 49 0.85 -7.05 -11.70
C ARG A 49 0.98 -6.89 -13.21
N ARG A 50 1.32 -5.69 -13.69
CA ARG A 50 1.49 -5.39 -15.12
C ARG A 50 2.67 -6.16 -15.71
N MET A 51 3.79 -6.18 -15.00
CA MET A 51 5.04 -6.77 -15.48
C MET A 51 4.96 -8.29 -15.62
N VAL A 52 4.26 -8.96 -14.71
CA VAL A 52 4.00 -10.41 -14.86
C VAL A 52 2.88 -10.70 -15.86
N GLY A 53 2.22 -9.67 -16.41
CA GLY A 53 1.07 -9.80 -17.31
C GLY A 53 -0.07 -10.56 -16.65
N ALA A 54 -0.44 -10.17 -15.43
CA ALA A 54 -1.54 -10.81 -14.70
C ALA A 54 -2.88 -10.53 -15.39
N GLU A 55 -3.72 -11.56 -15.48
CA GLU A 55 -5.02 -11.50 -16.11
C GLU A 55 -6.09 -11.15 -15.08
N GLU A 56 -7.13 -10.41 -15.51
CA GLU A 56 -8.27 -10.10 -14.66
C GLU A 56 -9.01 -11.39 -14.25
N LEU A 57 -9.25 -11.53 -12.95
CA LEU A 57 -9.91 -12.67 -12.33
C LEU A 57 -11.39 -12.36 -12.02
N GLY A 58 -11.64 -11.16 -11.52
CA GLY A 58 -12.94 -10.76 -10.97
C GLY A 58 -12.85 -9.44 -10.22
N GLU A 59 -13.95 -9.06 -9.57
CA GLU A 59 -14.05 -7.83 -8.80
C GLU A 59 -14.97 -7.97 -7.58
N ILE A 60 -14.81 -7.05 -6.64
CA ILE A 60 -15.76 -6.81 -5.55
C ILE A 60 -16.75 -5.76 -6.03
N GLU A 61 -18.03 -6.06 -5.90
CA GLU A 61 -19.10 -5.13 -6.24
C GLU A 61 -19.04 -3.86 -5.36
N PRO A 62 -19.09 -2.65 -5.95
CA PRO A 62 -18.73 -1.43 -5.24
C PRO A 62 -19.84 -0.84 -4.36
N TRP A 63 -21.11 -1.19 -4.60
CA TRP A 63 -22.29 -0.47 -4.07
C TRP A 63 -22.36 -0.43 -2.54
N ASP A 64 -21.89 -1.50 -1.88
CA ASP A 64 -21.90 -1.59 -0.43
C ASP A 64 -20.73 -0.82 0.23
N PHE A 65 -19.71 -0.46 -0.56
CA PHE A 65 -18.45 0.08 -0.07
C PHE A 65 -18.29 1.56 -0.39
N PHE A 66 -18.70 1.99 -1.58
CA PHE A 66 -18.35 3.30 -2.12
C PHE A 66 -19.56 4.10 -2.59
N TYR A 67 -19.43 5.42 -2.51
CA TYR A 67 -20.28 6.32 -3.29
C TYR A 67 -19.74 6.43 -4.73
N PRO A 68 -20.60 6.60 -5.75
CA PRO A 68 -20.13 6.79 -7.11
C PRO A 68 -19.38 8.12 -7.22
N ARG A 69 -18.25 8.12 -7.93
CA ARG A 69 -17.42 9.30 -8.19
C ARG A 69 -18.12 10.30 -9.10
N LYS A 70 -18.84 9.80 -10.11
CA LYS A 70 -19.61 10.63 -11.06
C LYS A 70 -20.69 9.82 -11.77
N VAL A 71 -21.63 10.53 -12.37
CA VAL A 71 -22.63 9.99 -13.29
C VAL A 71 -22.09 10.13 -14.71
N ILE A 72 -22.16 9.07 -15.50
CA ILE A 72 -21.80 9.08 -16.91
C ILE A 72 -23.07 9.32 -17.73
N ILE A 73 -23.13 10.47 -18.40
CA ILE A 73 -24.20 10.85 -19.31
C ILE A 73 -23.62 10.86 -20.72
N LYS A 74 -24.31 10.22 -21.67
CA LYS A 74 -23.93 10.24 -23.08
C LYS A 74 -25.19 10.35 -23.93
N ASP A 75 -25.14 11.22 -24.93
CA ASP A 75 -26.27 11.48 -25.85
C ASP A 75 -27.57 11.90 -25.10
N GLY A 76 -27.42 12.70 -24.03
CA GLY A 76 -28.53 13.19 -23.20
C GLY A 76 -29.11 12.15 -22.22
N GLU A 77 -28.58 10.93 -22.19
CA GLU A 77 -29.08 9.84 -21.35
C GLU A 77 -28.05 9.42 -20.29
N LEU A 78 -28.51 9.17 -19.07
CA LEU A 78 -27.71 8.53 -18.02
C LEU A 78 -27.36 7.11 -18.47
N LYS A 79 -26.06 6.82 -18.61
CA LYS A 79 -25.56 5.51 -19.01
C LYS A 79 -25.21 4.63 -17.82
N THR A 80 -24.44 5.18 -16.88
CA THR A 80 -24.03 4.43 -15.69
C THR A 80 -23.51 5.37 -14.60
N LEU A 81 -23.30 4.82 -13.42
CA LEU A 81 -22.54 5.44 -12.34
C LEU A 81 -21.10 4.90 -12.40
N GLU A 82 -20.11 5.78 -12.26
CA GLU A 82 -18.71 5.37 -12.16
C GLU A 82 -18.32 5.26 -10.67
N PHE A 83 -17.97 4.05 -10.24
CA PHE A 83 -17.54 3.76 -8.87
C PHE A 83 -16.03 3.49 -8.79
N PRO A 84 -15.40 3.65 -7.61
CA PRO A 84 -14.06 3.11 -7.37
C PRO A 84 -14.00 1.61 -7.64
N ILE A 85 -12.94 1.19 -8.32
CA ILE A 85 -12.76 -0.21 -8.74
C ILE A 85 -12.05 -1.02 -7.63
N SER A 86 -12.45 -2.28 -7.47
CA SER A 86 -11.82 -3.25 -6.55
C SER A 86 -11.65 -4.59 -7.27
N LYS A 87 -10.48 -4.83 -7.86
CA LYS A 87 -10.26 -5.93 -8.80
C LYS A 87 -9.27 -6.98 -8.30
N PHE A 88 -9.54 -8.21 -8.69
CA PHE A 88 -8.65 -9.34 -8.57
C PHE A 88 -7.99 -9.66 -9.91
N TYR A 89 -6.73 -10.08 -9.83
CA TYR A 89 -5.97 -10.58 -10.96
C TYR A 89 -5.25 -11.86 -10.57
N PHE A 90 -4.85 -12.65 -11.56
CA PHE A 90 -4.05 -13.84 -11.31
C PHE A 90 -2.95 -14.01 -12.35
N LYS A 91 -1.90 -14.72 -11.98
CA LYS A 91 -0.87 -15.17 -12.91
C LYS A 91 -0.35 -16.52 -12.49
N LYS A 92 -0.29 -17.45 -13.44
CA LYS A 92 0.47 -18.69 -13.26
C LYS A 92 1.95 -18.43 -13.51
N THR A 93 2.80 -18.93 -12.63
CA THR A 93 4.25 -18.83 -12.81
C THR A 93 4.89 -20.21 -12.65
N THR A 94 6.19 -20.32 -12.93
CA THR A 94 6.93 -21.58 -12.76
C THR A 94 7.22 -21.91 -11.30
N ARG A 95 7.26 -20.90 -10.42
CA ARG A 95 7.60 -21.07 -8.99
C ARG A 95 6.38 -21.05 -8.08
N ARG A 96 5.49 -20.08 -8.29
CA ARG A 96 4.40 -19.78 -7.36
C ARG A 96 3.30 -19.01 -8.06
N ASP A 97 2.08 -19.53 -8.06
CA ASP A 97 0.96 -18.82 -8.63
C ASP A 97 0.66 -17.55 -7.83
N LEU A 98 0.22 -16.51 -8.52
CA LEU A 98 0.01 -15.19 -7.94
C LEU A 98 -1.46 -14.83 -8.03
N LEU A 99 -1.97 -14.25 -6.96
CA LEU A 99 -3.22 -13.52 -6.90
C LEU A 99 -2.90 -12.07 -6.53
N PHE A 100 -3.57 -11.14 -7.17
CA PHE A 100 -3.48 -9.74 -6.83
C PHE A 100 -4.86 -9.23 -6.44
N PHE A 101 -4.91 -8.34 -5.47
CA PHE A 101 -6.07 -7.51 -5.23
C PHE A 101 -5.64 -6.04 -5.22
N ILE A 102 -6.29 -5.22 -6.04
CA ILE A 102 -6.01 -3.78 -6.13
C ILE A 102 -7.33 -3.04 -6.02
N GLY A 103 -7.46 -2.24 -4.95
CA GLY A 103 -8.53 -1.26 -4.80
C GLY A 103 -8.08 0.13 -5.22
N GLU A 104 -8.96 0.90 -5.86
CA GLU A 104 -8.73 2.32 -6.18
C GLU A 104 -9.05 3.27 -5.02
N GLU A 105 -9.71 2.76 -3.98
CA GLU A 105 -10.09 3.53 -2.80
C GLU A 105 -10.21 2.60 -1.59
N GLN A 106 -9.87 3.10 -0.40
CA GLN A 106 -10.19 2.40 0.84
C GLN A 106 -11.63 2.73 1.26
N PRO A 107 -12.49 1.72 1.53
CA PRO A 107 -13.83 1.98 2.02
C PRO A 107 -13.78 2.84 3.29
N SER A 108 -14.50 3.95 3.27
CA SER A 108 -14.67 4.82 4.43
C SER A 108 -16.13 4.86 4.85
N ASP A 109 -16.35 4.78 6.16
CA ASP A 109 -17.66 4.95 6.74
C ASP A 109 -17.84 6.44 7.00
N GLY A 110 -18.28 7.19 5.97
CA GLY A 110 -18.38 8.65 6.02
C GLY A 110 -19.00 9.16 7.33
N GLY A 111 -18.17 9.74 8.20
CA GLY A 111 -18.50 10.50 9.40
C GLY A 111 -19.41 9.87 10.45
N ARG A 112 -19.82 8.60 10.32
CA ARG A 112 -20.77 7.96 11.23
C ARG A 112 -20.02 7.19 12.31
N VAL A 113 -19.89 7.83 13.48
CA VAL A 113 -19.24 7.36 14.71
C VAL A 113 -19.49 5.88 15.07
N TYR A 114 -20.64 5.31 14.70
CA TYR A 114 -21.04 3.94 15.06
C TYR A 114 -20.81 2.87 13.98
N ALA A 115 -20.45 3.25 12.75
CA ALA A 115 -20.21 2.32 11.64
C ALA A 115 -18.73 2.19 11.27
N GLU A 116 -17.85 2.98 11.88
CA GLU A 116 -16.43 3.10 11.53
C GLU A 116 -15.73 1.74 11.47
N GLY A 117 -15.26 1.38 10.27
CA GLY A 117 -14.43 0.21 10.04
C GLY A 117 -15.22 -1.06 9.67
N THR A 118 -16.55 -1.05 9.70
CA THR A 118 -17.34 -2.23 9.29
C THR A 118 -17.18 -2.52 7.80
N LYS A 119 -17.18 -1.50 6.95
CA LYS A 119 -16.91 -1.67 5.51
C LYS A 119 -15.49 -2.11 5.24
N ALA A 120 -14.51 -1.50 5.90
CA ALA A 120 -13.10 -1.89 5.76
C ALA A 120 -12.88 -3.34 6.18
N TYR A 121 -13.46 -3.77 7.31
CA TYR A 121 -13.39 -5.14 7.77
C TYR A 121 -14.08 -6.10 6.81
N ARG A 122 -15.28 -5.77 6.32
CA ARG A 122 -16.00 -6.59 5.33
C ARG A 122 -15.20 -6.73 4.03
N MET A 123 -14.61 -5.64 3.53
CA MET A 123 -13.74 -5.64 2.36
C MET A 123 -12.54 -6.58 2.55
N ALA A 124 -11.85 -6.48 3.70
CA ALA A 124 -10.74 -7.37 4.04
C ALA A 124 -11.15 -8.85 4.06
N ASN A 125 -12.32 -9.16 4.64
CA ASN A 125 -12.84 -10.54 4.68
C ASN A 125 -13.14 -11.05 3.26
N LEU A 126 -13.82 -10.26 2.43
CA LEU A 126 -14.12 -10.60 1.04
C LEU A 126 -12.86 -10.88 0.20
N VAL A 127 -11.81 -10.07 0.38
CA VAL A 127 -10.51 -10.29 -0.27
C VAL A 127 -9.91 -11.64 0.12
N LEU A 128 -9.93 -11.96 1.42
CA LEU A 128 -9.39 -13.23 1.92
C LEU A 128 -10.29 -14.43 1.56
N ASP A 129 -11.60 -14.26 1.48
CA ASP A 129 -12.54 -15.31 1.04
C ASP A 129 -12.23 -15.75 -0.40
N VAL A 130 -11.98 -14.78 -1.29
CA VAL A 130 -11.55 -15.07 -2.67
C VAL A 130 -10.19 -15.75 -2.68
N ALA A 131 -9.21 -15.26 -1.92
CA ALA A 131 -7.89 -15.87 -1.88
C ALA A 131 -7.94 -17.34 -1.38
N LEU A 132 -8.68 -17.60 -0.30
CA LEU A 132 -8.89 -18.94 0.25
C LEU A 132 -9.59 -19.87 -0.73
N LYS A 133 -10.57 -19.37 -1.49
CA LYS A 133 -11.26 -20.13 -2.55
C LYS A 133 -10.31 -20.68 -3.61
N PHE A 134 -9.17 -20.01 -3.82
CA PHE A 134 -8.12 -20.45 -4.74
C PHE A 134 -6.95 -21.16 -4.03
N GLY A 135 -7.08 -21.51 -2.76
CA GLY A 135 -6.08 -22.27 -2.00
C GLY A 135 -4.93 -21.43 -1.44
N CYS A 136 -5.05 -20.10 -1.39
CA CYS A 136 -4.01 -19.22 -0.86
C CYS A 136 -3.78 -19.43 0.64
N GLN A 137 -2.52 -19.53 1.06
CA GLN A 137 -2.10 -19.60 2.47
C GLN A 137 -1.17 -18.46 2.91
N ARG A 138 -0.68 -17.64 1.96
CA ARG A 138 0.26 -16.53 2.21
C ARG A 138 -0.23 -15.24 1.58
N VAL A 139 -0.23 -14.16 2.36
CA VAL A 139 -0.68 -12.82 1.96
C VAL A 139 0.44 -11.79 2.13
N TYR A 140 0.62 -10.94 1.12
CA TYR A 140 1.43 -9.73 1.21
C TYR A 140 0.51 -8.52 1.14
N THR A 141 0.74 -7.55 2.02
CA THR A 141 0.15 -6.21 1.89
C THR A 141 1.23 -5.18 1.69
N SER A 142 0.88 -4.08 1.04
CA SER A 142 1.84 -3.05 0.66
C SER A 142 1.40 -1.67 1.09
N GLY A 143 2.30 -0.89 1.69
CA GLY A 143 2.02 0.43 2.23
C GLY A 143 3.23 1.36 2.24
N ALA A 144 3.20 2.34 3.13
CA ALA A 144 4.23 3.37 3.27
C ALA A 144 4.63 3.54 4.73
N ALA A 145 5.90 3.77 4.97
CA ALA A 145 6.46 4.07 6.28
C ALA A 145 7.00 5.50 6.28
N VAL A 146 6.36 6.39 7.05
CA VAL A 146 6.92 7.74 7.25
C VAL A 146 8.16 7.63 8.13
N ALA A 147 9.30 7.98 7.56
CA ALA A 147 10.61 7.72 8.16
C ALA A 147 11.45 9.01 8.27
N PRO A 148 12.28 9.13 9.32
CA PRO A 148 13.22 10.23 9.47
C PRO A 148 14.44 10.00 8.56
N ILE A 149 14.22 10.03 7.25
CA ILE A 149 15.24 9.87 6.22
C ILE A 149 15.25 11.09 5.28
N HIS A 150 16.37 11.32 4.60
CA HIS A 150 16.46 12.34 3.55
C HIS A 150 15.99 11.77 2.20
N HIS A 151 15.36 12.57 1.34
CA HIS A 151 14.86 12.08 0.04
C HIS A 151 15.96 11.56 -0.89
N THR A 152 17.22 11.96 -0.69
CA THR A 152 18.39 11.46 -1.45
C THR A 152 18.89 10.10 -0.99
N THR A 153 18.47 9.58 0.18
CA THR A 153 18.89 8.25 0.63
C THR A 153 18.11 7.17 -0.11
N ARG A 154 18.61 5.92 -0.08
CA ARG A 154 17.83 4.77 -0.53
C ARG A 154 16.67 4.56 0.45
N SER A 155 15.44 4.48 -0.06
CA SER A 155 14.29 4.03 0.74
C SER A 155 14.49 2.56 1.11
N ARG A 156 14.30 2.23 2.38
CA ARG A 156 14.25 0.84 2.82
C ARG A 156 12.81 0.39 2.98
N VAL A 157 12.60 -0.88 3.30
CA VAL A 157 11.28 -1.47 3.43
C VAL A 157 11.07 -1.94 4.86
N TRP A 158 10.15 -1.29 5.56
CA TRP A 158 9.71 -1.76 6.86
C TRP A 158 8.77 -2.94 6.66
N ALA A 159 9.08 -4.05 7.30
CA ALA A 159 8.34 -5.29 7.20
C ALA A 159 7.73 -5.66 8.56
N VAL A 160 6.47 -6.10 8.51
CA VAL A 160 5.73 -6.60 9.68
C VAL A 160 5.12 -7.96 9.33
N PRO A 161 5.75 -9.07 9.75
CA PRO A 161 5.12 -10.38 9.69
C PRO A 161 4.02 -10.50 10.75
N ASN A 162 2.99 -11.30 10.46
CA ASN A 162 1.91 -11.57 11.40
C ASN A 162 2.15 -12.81 12.31
N SER A 163 3.23 -13.55 12.04
CA SER A 163 3.64 -14.78 12.73
C SER A 163 5.16 -14.82 12.89
N ASP A 164 5.63 -15.33 14.03
CA ASP A 164 7.05 -15.33 14.38
C ASP A 164 7.89 -16.22 13.44
N VAL A 165 7.26 -17.25 12.84
CA VAL A 165 7.92 -18.15 11.87
C VAL A 165 8.37 -17.44 10.60
N LEU A 166 7.86 -16.23 10.33
CA LEU A 166 8.18 -15.42 9.16
C LEU A 166 9.32 -14.42 9.42
N ILE A 167 9.79 -14.29 10.66
CA ILE A 167 10.79 -13.27 11.04
C ILE A 167 12.11 -13.51 10.30
N ASP A 168 12.61 -14.74 10.29
CA ASP A 168 13.87 -15.08 9.62
C ASP A 168 13.76 -14.98 8.10
N GLU A 169 12.59 -15.33 7.54
CA GLU A 169 12.28 -15.13 6.13
C GLU A 169 12.36 -13.64 5.76
N VAL A 170 11.71 -12.77 6.53
CA VAL A 170 11.76 -11.31 6.33
C VAL A 170 13.19 -10.77 6.42
N ARG A 171 13.98 -11.24 7.40
CA ARG A 171 15.38 -10.84 7.56
C ARG A 171 16.27 -11.27 6.39
N SER A 172 15.90 -12.35 5.69
CA SER A 172 16.64 -12.81 4.51
C SER A 172 16.48 -11.91 3.30
N TYR A 173 15.43 -11.09 3.27
CA TYR A 173 15.19 -10.15 2.17
C TYR A 173 16.09 -8.93 2.31
N GLU A 174 16.89 -8.66 1.28
CA GLU A 174 17.71 -7.45 1.21
C GLU A 174 16.85 -6.19 1.27
N ASN A 175 17.41 -5.10 1.81
CA ASN A 175 16.70 -3.82 2.02
C ASN A 175 15.50 -3.89 2.99
N THR A 176 15.38 -5.05 3.65
CA THR A 176 14.67 -5.45 4.87
C THR A 176 14.91 -4.63 6.13
N VAL A 177 13.88 -4.05 6.78
CA VAL A 177 13.93 -3.81 8.24
C VAL A 177 12.67 -4.27 8.93
N LEU A 178 12.84 -5.13 9.94
CA LEU A 178 11.75 -5.46 10.85
C LEU A 178 11.37 -4.23 11.65
N MET A 179 10.07 -3.98 11.75
CA MET A 179 9.56 -2.84 12.50
C MET A 179 9.98 -2.87 13.98
N SER A 180 10.26 -4.07 14.53
CA SER A 180 10.79 -4.26 15.88
C SER A 180 12.19 -3.66 16.09
N ASP A 181 12.97 -3.57 15.01
CA ASP A 181 14.39 -3.18 15.04
C ASP A 181 14.56 -1.66 14.83
N ILE A 182 13.47 -0.93 14.64
CA ILE A 182 13.47 0.53 14.48
C ILE A 182 13.70 1.19 15.84
N GLU A 183 14.73 2.02 15.91
CA GLU A 183 15.10 2.73 17.13
C GLU A 183 14.03 3.71 17.63
N GLY A 184 14.02 3.95 18.94
CA GLY A 184 13.08 4.86 19.60
C GLY A 184 11.64 4.34 19.69
N ARG A 185 11.35 3.17 19.09
CA ARG A 185 10.01 2.57 19.10
C ARG A 185 9.84 1.45 20.13
N GLY A 186 10.92 0.95 20.73
CA GLY A 186 10.84 -0.11 21.75
C GLY A 186 10.15 -1.39 21.27
N GLY A 187 10.28 -1.71 19.98
CA GLY A 187 9.58 -2.83 19.35
C GLY A 187 8.11 -2.58 19.02
N GLN A 188 7.59 -1.36 19.21
CA GLN A 188 6.18 -1.02 19.01
C GLN A 188 5.94 -0.25 17.71
N GLY A 189 4.78 -0.46 17.11
CA GLY A 189 4.41 0.20 15.86
C GLY A 189 2.94 0.04 15.56
N ASN A 190 2.39 1.04 14.86
CA ASN A 190 1.01 1.00 14.39
C ASN A 190 1.00 1.09 12.87
N ILE A 191 0.22 0.22 12.23
CA ILE A 191 -0.12 0.32 10.82
C ILE A 191 -1.61 0.67 10.77
N THR A 192 -1.95 1.74 10.07
CA THR A 192 -3.33 2.19 9.90
C THR A 192 -3.84 1.86 8.49
N GLY A 193 -5.16 1.95 8.32
CA GLY A 193 -5.82 1.69 7.05
C GLY A 193 -5.92 0.21 6.67
N LEU A 194 -6.47 -0.03 5.49
CA LEU A 194 -6.89 -1.35 5.05
C LEU A 194 -5.70 -2.29 4.76
N ASN A 195 -4.56 -1.75 4.34
CA ASN A 195 -3.31 -2.51 4.17
C ASN A 195 -2.83 -3.15 5.49
N GLY A 196 -2.97 -2.43 6.61
CA GLY A 196 -2.68 -2.96 7.95
C GLY A 196 -3.79 -3.84 8.51
N LEU A 197 -5.06 -3.47 8.25
CA LEU A 197 -6.21 -4.24 8.69
C LEU A 197 -6.18 -5.67 8.11
N LEU A 198 -5.90 -5.82 6.82
CA LEU A 198 -5.86 -7.13 6.15
C LEU A 198 -4.79 -8.05 6.79
N LEU A 199 -3.65 -7.52 7.22
CA LEU A 199 -2.62 -8.27 7.96
C LEU A 199 -3.20 -8.88 9.25
N GLY A 200 -3.98 -8.08 9.99
CA GLY A 200 -4.65 -8.51 11.23
C GLY A 200 -5.78 -9.52 10.97
N VAL A 201 -6.59 -9.32 9.92
CA VAL A 201 -7.65 -10.26 9.53
C VAL A 201 -7.06 -11.59 9.06
N ALA A 202 -5.97 -11.57 8.29
CA ALA A 202 -5.23 -12.76 7.88
C ALA A 202 -4.75 -13.56 9.09
N LYS A 203 -4.16 -12.89 10.09
CA LYS A 203 -3.75 -13.54 11.35
C LYS A 203 -4.91 -14.24 12.06
N LYS A 204 -6.05 -13.56 12.19
CA LYS A 204 -7.26 -14.13 12.81
C LYS A 204 -7.82 -15.33 12.05
N ARG A 205 -7.53 -15.44 10.75
CA ARG A 205 -7.95 -16.54 9.88
C ARG A 205 -6.89 -17.62 9.70
N GLY A 206 -5.77 -17.55 10.43
CA GLY A 206 -4.70 -18.54 10.35
C GLY A 206 -3.84 -18.47 9.07
N LEU A 207 -3.91 -17.36 8.34
CA LEU A 207 -3.10 -17.13 7.15
C LEU A 207 -1.77 -16.47 7.54
N GLU A 208 -0.68 -16.93 6.94
CA GLU A 208 0.60 -16.24 7.02
C GLU A 208 0.53 -14.94 6.23
N ALA A 209 1.00 -13.84 6.82
CA ALA A 209 0.98 -12.56 6.13
C ALA A 209 2.13 -11.64 6.52
N ILE A 210 2.59 -10.85 5.55
CA ILE A 210 3.67 -9.87 5.71
C ILE A 210 3.19 -8.54 5.11
N CYS A 211 3.23 -7.46 5.90
CA CYS A 211 3.05 -6.10 5.40
C CYS A 211 4.42 -5.51 5.08
N VAL A 212 4.63 -5.07 3.84
CA VAL A 212 5.85 -4.40 3.38
C VAL A 212 5.55 -2.92 3.10
N MET A 213 6.35 -2.02 3.67
CA MET A 213 6.10 -0.58 3.63
C MET A 213 7.36 0.16 3.20
N GLY A 214 7.31 0.83 2.05
CA GLY A 214 8.44 1.62 1.57
C GLY A 214 8.59 2.90 2.37
N GLU A 215 9.81 3.23 2.76
CA GLU A 215 10.11 4.47 3.47
C GLU A 215 9.83 5.69 2.59
N ILE A 216 9.18 6.69 3.17
CA ILE A 216 9.02 8.04 2.63
C ILE A 216 9.56 9.07 3.63
N PRO A 217 10.34 10.07 3.17
CA PRO A 217 10.85 11.12 4.04
C PRO A 217 9.73 11.85 4.80
N ILE A 218 9.98 12.15 6.08
CA ILE A 218 9.01 12.81 6.97
C ILE A 218 8.53 14.18 6.47
N TYR A 219 9.32 14.87 5.65
CA TYR A 219 8.95 16.16 5.08
C TYR A 219 8.30 16.04 3.70
N VAL A 220 8.31 14.85 3.09
CA VAL A 220 7.73 14.60 1.76
C VAL A 220 6.31 14.01 1.87
N HIS A 221 6.00 13.29 2.96
CA HIS A 221 4.73 12.56 3.06
C HIS A 221 3.46 13.41 3.03
N GLY A 222 3.56 14.70 3.34
CA GLY A 222 2.43 15.64 3.36
C GLY A 222 2.04 16.16 1.97
N PHE A 223 2.90 15.98 0.97
CA PHE A 223 2.60 16.41 -0.39
C PHE A 223 1.73 15.38 -1.11
N PRO A 224 0.75 15.83 -1.91
CA PRO A 224 -0.10 14.95 -2.71
C PRO A 224 0.64 14.42 -3.96
N ILE A 225 1.91 14.06 -3.83
CA ILE A 225 2.75 13.56 -4.91
C ILE A 225 3.05 12.06 -4.72
N PRO A 226 3.09 11.28 -5.81
CA PRO A 226 3.62 9.93 -5.77
C PRO A 226 5.07 9.90 -5.29
N TYR A 227 5.47 8.83 -4.59
CA TYR A 227 6.86 8.60 -4.18
C TYR A 227 7.38 7.27 -4.73
N PRO A 228 7.67 7.19 -6.06
CA PRO A 228 8.07 5.96 -6.74
C PRO A 228 9.37 5.35 -6.20
N LYS A 229 10.24 6.11 -5.54
CA LYS A 229 11.46 5.58 -4.90
C LYS A 229 11.11 4.55 -3.82
N GLY A 230 10.15 4.89 -2.95
CA GLY A 230 9.64 3.94 -1.96
C GLY A 230 8.97 2.73 -2.61
N SER A 231 8.23 2.94 -3.70
CA SER A 231 7.57 1.87 -4.46
C SER A 231 8.58 0.89 -5.07
N LYS A 232 9.69 1.42 -5.59
CA LYS A 232 10.78 0.62 -6.17
C LYS A 232 11.37 -0.32 -5.14
N SER A 233 11.66 0.19 -3.94
CA SER A 233 12.19 -0.64 -2.85
C SER A 233 11.21 -1.72 -2.41
N VAL A 234 9.91 -1.43 -2.34
CA VAL A 234 8.89 -2.46 -2.04
C VAL A 234 8.82 -3.50 -3.16
N LEU A 235 8.87 -3.06 -4.42
CA LEU A 235 8.85 -3.95 -5.57
C LEU A 235 10.07 -4.87 -5.60
N GLU A 236 11.27 -4.38 -5.26
CA GLU A 236 12.49 -5.20 -5.11
C GLU A 236 12.28 -6.33 -4.08
N VAL A 237 11.73 -5.99 -2.90
CA VAL A 237 11.47 -6.96 -1.83
C VAL A 237 10.40 -7.98 -2.23
N LEU A 238 9.29 -7.53 -2.83
CA LEU A 238 8.25 -8.44 -3.32
C LEU A 238 8.79 -9.36 -4.43
N SER A 239 9.64 -8.85 -5.32
CA SER A 239 10.27 -9.63 -6.39
C SER A 239 11.16 -10.73 -5.81
N ALA A 240 11.98 -10.41 -4.81
CA ALA A 240 12.82 -11.37 -4.10
C ALA A 240 11.97 -12.43 -3.37
N ALA A 241 10.96 -12.00 -2.60
CA ALA A 241 10.07 -12.88 -1.84
C ALA A 241 9.29 -13.86 -2.74
N LEU A 242 8.92 -13.42 -3.94
CA LEU A 242 8.16 -14.22 -4.91
C LEU A 242 9.07 -14.99 -5.88
N GLY A 243 10.38 -14.71 -5.88
CA GLY A 243 11.35 -15.29 -6.80
C GLY A 243 11.11 -14.91 -8.26
N ILE A 244 10.67 -13.68 -8.52
CA ILE A 244 10.34 -13.13 -9.84
C ILE A 244 11.43 -12.13 -10.25
N GLU A 245 11.95 -12.26 -11.47
CA GLU A 245 12.87 -11.29 -12.05
C GLU A 245 12.09 -10.20 -12.78
N ILE A 246 12.42 -8.93 -12.50
CA ILE A 246 11.63 -7.77 -12.90
C ILE A 246 12.58 -6.66 -13.39
N ASP A 247 12.30 -6.12 -14.59
CA ASP A 247 12.99 -4.96 -15.15
C ASP A 247 12.47 -3.62 -14.58
N MET A 248 13.29 -2.96 -13.77
CA MET A 248 12.90 -1.74 -13.05
C MET A 248 13.07 -0.44 -13.87
N GLN A 249 13.55 -0.50 -15.13
CA GLN A 249 13.86 0.70 -15.92
C GLN A 249 12.68 1.68 -16.03
N GLY A 250 11.47 1.17 -16.22
CA GLY A 250 10.27 2.02 -16.31
C GLY A 250 9.98 2.80 -15.02
N LEU A 251 10.39 2.27 -13.87
CA LEU A 251 10.24 2.92 -12.57
C LEU A 251 11.38 3.90 -12.30
N ASP A 252 12.57 3.66 -12.84
CA ASP A 252 13.74 4.54 -12.68
C ASP A 252 13.48 5.95 -13.21
N GLY A 253 12.88 6.07 -14.40
CA GLY A 253 12.50 7.37 -14.94
C GLY A 253 11.48 8.12 -14.07
N LEU A 254 10.54 7.41 -13.43
CA LEU A 254 9.59 8.00 -12.49
C LEU A 254 10.29 8.45 -11.19
N VAL A 255 11.28 7.68 -10.72
CA VAL A 255 12.10 8.04 -9.55
C VAL A 255 12.87 9.32 -9.83
N GLU A 256 13.61 9.39 -10.94
CA GLU A 256 14.40 10.57 -11.30
C GLU A 256 13.53 11.83 -11.42
N GLN A 257 12.33 11.70 -12.02
CA GLN A 257 11.42 12.84 -12.12
C GLN A 257 10.92 13.28 -10.74
N SER A 258 10.48 12.33 -9.91
CA SER A 258 10.02 12.62 -8.55
C SER A 258 11.12 13.26 -7.69
N GLU A 259 12.37 12.83 -7.83
CA GLU A 259 13.50 13.43 -7.12
C GLU A 259 13.72 14.87 -7.54
N ARG A 260 13.72 15.18 -8.85
CA ARG A 260 13.83 16.56 -9.34
C ARG A 260 12.73 17.47 -8.79
N ASP A 261 11.50 16.96 -8.72
CA ASP A 261 10.36 17.71 -8.19
C ASP A 261 10.56 17.99 -6.69
N ILE A 262 11.00 16.99 -5.92
CA ILE A 262 11.30 17.14 -4.48
C ILE A 262 12.48 18.09 -4.25
N ASP A 263 13.55 17.99 -5.04
CA ASP A 263 14.71 18.88 -4.97
C ASP A 263 14.29 20.34 -5.19
N SER A 264 13.39 20.58 -6.15
CA SER A 264 12.91 21.93 -6.45
C SER A 264 12.15 22.58 -5.29
N VAL A 265 11.46 21.76 -4.48
CA VAL A 265 10.76 22.19 -3.27
C VAL A 265 11.75 22.32 -2.12
N TYR A 266 12.67 21.36 -1.98
CA TYR A 266 13.72 21.35 -0.97
C TYR A 266 14.57 22.62 -1.03
N GLU A 267 15.00 23.05 -2.23
CA GLU A 267 15.85 24.22 -2.37
C GLU A 267 15.21 25.54 -1.94
N ARG A 268 13.88 25.61 -1.98
CA ARG A 268 13.09 26.78 -1.53
C ARG A 268 12.93 26.83 0.00
N LEU A 269 13.31 25.78 0.72
CA LEU A 269 13.24 25.77 2.17
C LEU A 269 14.27 26.73 2.79
N PRO A 270 13.95 27.37 3.92
CA PRO A 270 14.91 28.14 4.72
C PRO A 270 16.17 27.34 5.05
N ALA A 271 17.33 28.02 5.11
CA ALA A 271 18.62 27.39 5.36
C ALA A 271 18.65 26.60 6.67
N GLU A 272 17.99 27.11 7.71
CA GLU A 272 17.90 26.46 9.02
C GLU A 272 17.14 25.13 8.94
N ILE A 273 16.08 25.06 8.12
CA ILE A 273 15.32 23.83 7.89
C ILE A 273 16.16 22.84 7.08
N LYS A 274 16.84 23.30 6.02
CA LYS A 274 17.73 22.45 5.22
C LYS A 274 18.83 21.82 6.07
N GLU A 275 19.47 22.58 6.96
CA GLU A 275 20.49 22.05 7.87
C GLU A 275 19.94 20.93 8.78
N GLN A 276 18.70 21.06 9.28
CA GLN A 276 18.06 20.01 10.07
C GLN A 276 17.74 18.77 9.22
N LEU A 277 17.22 18.96 8.01
CA LEU A 277 16.87 17.87 7.10
C LEU A 277 18.12 17.14 6.59
N ASP A 278 19.23 17.84 6.36
CA ASP A 278 20.50 17.25 5.92
C ASP A 278 21.06 16.25 6.94
N LYS A 279 20.76 16.41 8.24
CA LYS A 279 21.12 15.42 9.27
C LYS A 279 20.45 14.06 9.03
N LEU A 280 19.30 14.03 8.34
CA LEU A 280 18.59 12.80 7.99
C LEU A 280 19.34 11.93 6.96
N LYS A 281 20.36 12.48 6.27
CA LYS A 281 21.22 11.72 5.34
C LYS A 281 22.03 10.65 6.05
N TYR A 282 22.27 10.80 7.35
CA TYR A 282 23.14 9.95 8.15
C TYR A 282 22.38 9.02 9.11
N VAL A 283 21.03 9.02 9.06
CA VAL A 283 20.23 8.15 9.92
C VAL A 283 20.40 6.70 9.46
N THR A 284 21.10 5.91 10.27
CA THR A 284 21.22 4.46 10.10
C THR A 284 20.34 3.75 11.12
N TYR A 285 19.71 2.65 10.71
CA TYR A 285 18.91 1.81 11.61
C TYR A 285 19.78 0.75 12.32
N ALA A 286 21.10 0.88 12.24
CA ALA A 286 22.03 0.08 13.03
C ALA A 286 22.19 0.74 14.39
N ARG A 287 22.02 -0.05 15.47
CA ARG A 287 22.20 0.38 16.87
C ARG A 287 23.51 1.16 17.06
N PRO A 288 23.51 2.48 17.30
CA PRO A 288 24.70 3.19 17.70
C PRO A 288 24.88 3.09 19.21
N ALA A 289 26.11 2.81 19.64
CA ALA A 289 26.55 3.11 21.00
C ALA A 289 26.79 4.63 21.10
N GLU A 290 25.83 5.38 21.67
CA GLU A 290 25.88 6.82 22.03
C GLU A 290 25.78 7.87 20.88
N PRO A 291 25.39 9.13 21.19
CA PRO A 291 24.12 9.57 21.77
C PRO A 291 23.17 10.18 20.72
N GLY A 292 21.94 9.64 20.66
CA GLY A 292 20.67 10.33 20.42
C GLY A 292 20.35 10.89 19.02
N PRO A 293 19.46 10.25 18.22
CA PRO A 293 18.84 10.91 17.07
C PRO A 293 17.87 12.02 17.51
N ILE A 294 17.50 12.86 16.54
CA ILE A 294 16.49 13.95 16.62
C ILE A 294 15.31 13.57 17.51
N THR A 295 15.00 14.44 18.46
CA THR A 295 13.98 14.15 19.48
C THR A 295 12.57 14.14 18.89
N GLU A 296 11.61 13.52 19.58
CA GLU A 296 10.20 13.61 19.19
C GLU A 296 9.68 15.06 19.21
N GLU A 297 10.26 15.93 20.04
CA GLU A 297 9.98 17.37 20.03
C GLU A 297 10.45 18.04 18.75
N ASP A 298 11.64 17.67 18.25
CA ASP A 298 12.16 18.18 16.98
C ASP A 298 11.29 17.74 15.81
N LYS A 299 10.85 16.47 15.78
CA LYS A 299 9.91 15.96 14.75
C LYS A 299 8.61 16.75 14.75
N LYS A 300 8.04 16.99 15.94
CA LYS A 300 6.79 17.75 16.09
C LYS A 300 6.95 19.19 15.64
N ARG A 301 8.10 19.82 15.92
CA ARG A 301 8.41 21.19 15.50
C ARG A 301 8.55 21.31 13.98
N ILE A 302 9.26 20.37 13.35
CA ILE A 302 9.41 20.29 11.89
C ILE A 302 8.03 20.15 11.22
N LEU A 303 7.19 19.23 11.68
CA LEU A 303 5.84 19.03 11.12
C LEU A 303 4.96 20.28 11.27
N GLN A 304 5.06 21.01 12.39
CA GLN A 304 4.29 22.24 12.60
C GLN A 304 4.73 23.40 11.71
N GLU A 305 6.03 23.52 11.41
CA GLU A 305 6.54 24.56 10.50
C GLU A 305 6.19 24.27 9.05
N ILE A 306 6.28 23.00 8.64
CA ILE A 306 5.81 22.52 7.33
C ILE A 306 4.33 22.89 7.15
N ASP A 307 3.46 22.51 8.08
CA ASP A 307 2.02 22.84 8.02
C ASP A 307 1.73 24.36 7.98
N ARG A 308 2.53 25.18 8.67
CA ARG A 308 2.36 26.64 8.68
C ARG A 308 2.74 27.29 7.35
N LEU A 309 3.78 26.79 6.69
CA LEU A 309 4.19 27.27 5.37
C LEU A 309 3.09 26.98 4.35
N PHE A 310 2.48 25.80 4.39
CA PHE A 310 1.42 25.41 3.45
C PHE A 310 0.07 26.10 3.69
N LYS A 311 -0.29 26.39 4.95
CA LYS A 311 -1.50 27.19 5.24
C LYS A 311 -1.38 28.65 4.80
N LYS A 312 -0.17 29.17 4.65
CA LYS A 312 0.07 30.53 4.13
C LYS A 312 -0.13 30.63 2.62
N GLU A 313 0.07 29.54 1.88
CA GLU A 313 -0.13 29.50 0.42
C GLU A 313 -1.59 29.25 0.02
N SER A 314 -2.41 28.68 0.89
CA SER A 314 -3.84 28.41 0.64
C SER A 314 -4.79 29.53 1.09
N GLY A 315 -4.23 30.64 1.60
CA GLY A 315 -4.97 31.81 2.09
C GLY A 315 -4.58 33.14 1.44
N GLY A 316 -3.96 33.11 0.26
CA GLY A 316 -3.73 34.31 -0.56
C GLY A 316 -4.82 34.45 -1.62
N ASP A 317 -5.79 35.33 -1.34
CA ASP A 317 -6.61 36.00 -2.38
C ASP A 317 -5.74 36.87 -3.30
#